data_AF-A0A0V7YXH4-F1
#
_entry.id   AF-A0A0V7YXH4-F1
#
_cell.length_a   1.000
_cell.length_b   1.000
_cell.length_c   1.000
_cell.angle_alpha   90.00
_cell.angle_beta   90.00
_cell.angle_gamma   90.00
#
_symmetry.space_group_name_H-M   'P 1'
#
loop_
_entity.id
_entity.type
_entity.pdbx_description
1 polymer ?
#
loop_
_entity_poly.entity_id
_entity_poly.type
_entity_poly.pdbx_seq_one_letter_code
_entity_poly.pdbx_strand_id
1 'polypeptide(L)' 'MDALVTAMLSHSDALLHDPLLQAGQQVAEAEERREQQMRVLSGLAQGSPARIYAEHVLSEIERTVVLSRMHLELIQNLLG' A
#
# COMPACT_ATOMS: atom_id res chain seq x y z
N MET A 1 28.22 -26.42 6.69
CA MET A 1 27.13 -25.45 6.87
C MET A 1 25.91 -26.27 7.26
N ASP A 2 25.36 -26.01 8.43
CA ASP A 2 24.41 -26.90 9.12
C ASP A 2 23.06 -26.94 8.38
N ALA A 3 22.50 -28.13 8.16
CA ALA A 3 21.28 -28.30 7.36
C ALA A 3 20.07 -27.54 7.94
N LEU A 4 20.08 -27.33 9.26
CA LEU A 4 19.11 -26.51 9.98
C LEU A 4 19.20 -25.03 9.58
N VAL A 5 20.41 -24.48 9.44
CA VAL A 5 20.64 -23.09 9.04
C VAL A 5 20.19 -22.88 7.60
N THR A 6 20.47 -23.83 6.70
CA THR A 6 20.00 -23.80 5.31
C THR A 6 18.47 -23.85 5.23
N ALA A 7 17.82 -24.70 6.04
CA ALA A 7 16.35 -24.79 6.09
C ALA A 7 15.72 -23.50 6.62
N MET A 8 16.29 -22.90 7.68
CA MET A 8 15.82 -21.62 8.22
C MET A 8 15.95 -20.48 7.21
N LEU A 9 17.08 -20.40 6.50
CA LEU A 9 17.29 -19.38 5.46
C LEU A 9 16.33 -19.57 4.28
N SER A 10 16.08 -20.81 3.84
CA SER A 10 15.10 -21.09 2.79
C SER A 10 13.66 -20.78 3.20
N HIS A 11 13.33 -20.96 4.48
CA HIS A 11 12.02 -20.65 5.02
C HIS A 11 11.83 -19.13 5.16
N SER A 12 12.88 -18.39 5.54
CA SER A 12 12.89 -16.93 5.52
C SER A 12 12.76 -16.37 4.10
N ASP A 13 13.39 -16.97 3.09
CA ASP A 13 13.20 -16.59 1.67
C ASP A 13 11.77 -16.86 1.21
N ALA A 14 11.17 -17.98 1.60
CA ALA A 14 9.78 -18.30 1.26
C ALA A 14 8.78 -17.32 1.90
N LEU A 15 9.05 -16.84 3.12
CA LEU A 15 8.25 -15.81 3.79
C LEU A 15 8.46 -14.41 3.17
N LEU A 16 9.67 -14.10 2.69
CA LEU A 16 9.97 -12.86 1.96
C LEU A 16 9.29 -12.81 0.58
N HIS A 17 8.89 -13.97 0.05
CA HIS A 17 8.22 -14.12 -1.25
C HIS A 17 6.74 -14.47 -1.15
N ASP A 18 6.10 -14.30 0.01
CA ASP A 18 4.64 -14.40 0.11
C ASP A 18 3.98 -13.23 -0.64
N PRO A 19 3.33 -13.48 -1.80
CA PRO A 19 2.75 -12.41 -2.61
C PRO A 19 1.63 -11.66 -1.89
N LEU A 20 0.94 -12.32 -0.95
CA LEU A 20 -0.14 -11.71 -0.18
C LEU A 20 0.39 -10.80 0.91
N LEU A 21 1.48 -11.21 1.58
CA LEU A 21 2.20 -10.36 2.53
C LEU A 21 2.78 -9.12 1.83
N GLN A 22 3.40 -9.30 0.66
CA GLN A 22 3.92 -8.20 -0.14
C GLN A 22 2.82 -7.25 -0.61
N ALA A 23 1.68 -7.78 -1.08
CA ALA A 23 0.53 -6.97 -1.45
C ALA A 23 0.00 -6.16 -0.25
N GLY A 24 -0.04 -6.77 0.94
CA GLY A 24 -0.40 -6.08 2.18
C GLY A 24 0.52 -4.91 2.52
N GLN A 25 1.84 -5.12 2.41
CA GLN A 25 2.82 -4.06 2.62
C GLN A 25 2.65 -2.93 1.61
N GLN A 26 2.48 -3.25 0.32
CA GLN A 26 2.28 -2.25 -0.74
C GLN A 26 1.03 -1.41 -0.54
N VAL A 27 -0.08 -2.01 -0.08
CA VAL A 27 -1.31 -1.28 0.25
C VAL A 27 -1.08 -0.35 1.43
N ALA A 28 -0.46 -0.83 2.51
CA ALA A 28 -0.15 0.00 3.68
C ALA A 28 0.76 1.19 3.34
N GLU A 29 1.81 0.97 2.54
CA GLU A 29 2.67 2.06 2.06
C GLU A 29 1.91 3.05 1.16
N ALA A 30 0.96 2.57 0.35
CA ALA A 30 0.14 3.44 -0.48
C ALA A 30 -0.79 4.33 0.36
N GLU A 31 -1.37 3.78 1.43
CA GLU A 31 -2.15 4.54 2.41
C GLU A 31 -1.32 5.61 3.11
N GLU A 32 -0.09 5.28 3.52
CA GLU A 32 0.85 6.25 4.12
C GLU A 32 1.21 7.37 3.13
N ARG A 33 1.55 7.02 1.88
CA ARG A 33 1.84 8.02 0.84
C ARG A 33 0.65 8.93 0.58
N ARG A 34 -0.57 8.38 0.57
CA ARG A 34 -1.81 9.17 0.44
C ARG A 34 -1.98 10.14 1.60
N GLU A 35 -1.78 9.68 2.84
CA GLU A 35 -1.84 10.54 4.03
C GLU A 35 -0.84 11.69 3.94
N GLN A 36 0.39 11.41 3.51
CA GLN A 36 1.40 12.43 3.31
C GLN A 36 1.01 13.44 2.22
N GLN A 37 0.39 12.99 1.11
CA GLN A 37 -0.12 13.87 0.08
C GLN A 37 -1.20 14.80 0.61
N MET A 38 -2.14 14.31 1.43
CA MET A 38 -3.16 15.18 2.06
C MET A 38 -2.55 16.28 2.91
N ARG A 39 -1.50 15.96 3.68
CA ARG A 39 -0.78 16.97 4.48
C ARG A 39 -0.15 18.04 3.59
N VAL A 40 0.49 17.65 2.49
CA VAL A 40 1.06 18.60 1.51
C VAL A 40 -0.04 19.50 0.92
N LEU A 41 -1.18 18.91 0.55
CA LEU A 41 -2.31 19.62 -0.04
C LEU A 41 -2.97 20.61 0.92
N SER A 42 -2.96 20.31 2.21
CA SER A 42 -3.52 21.20 3.24
C SER A 42 -2.82 22.57 3.28
N GLY A 43 -1.56 22.64 2.82
CA GLY A 43 -0.80 23.89 2.71
C GLY A 43 -1.14 24.74 1.49
N LEU A 44 -1.93 24.24 0.54
CA LEU A 44 -2.31 25.00 -0.65
C LEU A 44 -3.40 26.02 -0.33
N ALA A 45 -3.22 27.23 -0.89
CA ALA A 45 -4.18 28.32 -0.77
C ALA A 45 -5.58 27.88 -1.23
N GLN A 46 -6.58 28.20 -0.41
CA GLN A 46 -7.98 27.87 -0.67
C GLN A 46 -8.46 28.47 -1.99
N GLY A 47 -9.17 27.68 -2.79
CA GLY A 47 -9.68 28.09 -4.10
C GLY A 47 -8.62 28.31 -5.19
N SER A 48 -7.32 28.08 -4.89
CA SER A 48 -6.29 28.18 -5.92
C SER A 48 -6.46 27.09 -6.99
N PRO A 49 -6.17 27.37 -8.27
CA PRO A 49 -6.20 26.35 -9.32
C PRO A 49 -5.32 25.13 -8.99
N ALA A 50 -4.18 25.36 -8.33
CA ALA A 50 -3.31 24.30 -7.84
C ALA A 50 -4.01 23.38 -6.85
N ARG A 51 -4.77 23.95 -5.89
CA ARG A 51 -5.54 23.16 -4.93
C ARG A 51 -6.63 22.34 -5.60
N ILE A 52 -7.42 22.95 -6.48
CA ILE A 52 -8.52 22.26 -7.18
C ILE A 52 -7.99 21.08 -8.00
N TYR A 53 -6.91 21.29 -8.76
CA TYR A 53 -6.28 20.21 -9.53
C TYR A 53 -5.76 19.09 -8.62
N ALA A 54 -5.15 19.47 -7.51
CA ALA A 54 -4.52 18.52 -6.63
C ALA A 54 -5.54 17.75 -5.75
N GLU A 55 -6.70 18.34 -5.44
CA GLU A 55 -7.87 17.64 -4.89
C GLU A 55 -8.40 16.58 -5.88
N HIS A 56 -8.44 16.88 -7.18
CA HIS A 56 -8.82 15.90 -8.21
C HIS A 56 -7.83 14.72 -8.27
N VAL A 57 -6.52 15.00 -8.26
CA VAL A 57 -5.50 13.94 -8.22
C VAL A 57 -5.63 13.11 -6.94
N LEU A 58 -5.85 13.74 -5.78
CA LEU A 58 -6.02 13.03 -4.52
C LEU A 58 -7.25 12.10 -4.55
N SER A 59 -8.35 12.52 -5.17
CA SER A 59 -9.54 11.67 -5.35
C SER A 59 -9.24 10.39 -6.13
N GLU A 60 -8.45 10.48 -7.20
CA GLU A 60 -8.06 9.30 -7.99
C GLU A 60 -7.09 8.38 -7.22
N ILE A 61 -6.22 8.95 -6.39
CA ILE A 61 -5.34 8.18 -5.50
C ILE A 61 -6.16 7.46 -4.43
N GLU A 62 -7.08 8.16 -3.77
CA GLU A 62 -7.99 7.57 -2.78
C GLU A 62 -8.76 6.39 -3.39
N ARG A 63 -9.34 6.59 -4.58
CA ARG A 63 -10.05 5.54 -5.31
C ARG A 63 -9.17 4.30 -5.51
N THR A 64 -7.93 4.50 -5.95
CA THR A 64 -6.99 3.42 -6.24
C THR A 64 -6.58 2.67 -4.97
N VAL A 65 -6.32 3.40 -3.89
CA VAL A 65 -5.96 2.82 -2.58
C VAL A 65 -7.12 1.99 -2.03
N VAL A 66 -8.36 2.52 -2.05
CA VAL A 66 -9.55 1.80 -1.61
C VAL A 66 -9.76 0.51 -2.41
N LEU A 67 -9.65 0.57 -3.74
CA LEU A 67 -9.76 -0.62 -4.59
C LEU A 67 -8.70 -1.67 -4.28
N SER A 68 -7.46 -1.22 -4.03
CA SER A 68 -6.35 -2.12 -3.70
C SER A 68 -6.58 -2.82 -2.35
N ARG A 69 -7.07 -2.09 -1.34
CA ARG A 69 -7.46 -2.66 -0.05
C ARG A 69 -8.60 -3.65 -0.18
N MET A 70 -9.64 -3.32 -0.95
CA MET A 70 -10.76 -4.23 -1.22
C MET A 70 -10.30 -5.52 -1.90
N HIS A 71 -9.41 -5.44 -2.90
CA HIS A 71 -8.87 -6.63 -3.54
C HIS A 71 -8.06 -7.50 -2.57
N LEU A 72 -7.24 -6.88 -1.73
CA LEU A 72 -6.47 -7.60 -0.70
C LEU A 72 -7.38 -8.34 0.27
N GLU A 73 -8.40 -7.65 0.83
CA GLU A 73 -9.39 -8.25 1.73
C GLU A 73 -10.13 -9.43 1.07
N LEU A 74 -10.54 -9.26 -0.19
CA LEU A 74 -11.20 -10.33 -0.94
C LEU A 74 -10.30 -11.55 -1.12
N ILE A 75 -9.04 -11.36 -1.49
CA ILE A 75 -8.09 -12.47 -1.67
C ILE A 75 -7.80 -13.16 -0.34
N GLN A 76 -7.60 -12.40 0.75
CA GLN A 76 -7.40 -12.95 2.08
C GLN A 76 -8.59 -13.82 2.52
N ASN A 77 -9.83 -13.36 2.28
CA ASN A 77 -11.05 -14.10 2.60
C ASN A 77 -11.24 -15.36 1.75
N LEU A 78 -10.67 -15.42 0.53
CA LEU A 78 -10.74 -16.60 -0.33
C LEU A 78 -9.67 -17.65 0.02
N LEU A 79 -8.60 -17.25 0.70
CA LEU A 79 -7.47 -18.11 1.08
C LEU A 79 -7.51 -18.58 2.54
N GLY A 80 -8.30 -17.90 3.40
CA GLY A 80 -8.55 -18.27 4.80
C GLY A 80 -9.69 -19.28 4.95
#